data_AF-A0A5D3DQH2-F1
#
_entry.id   AF-A0A5D3DQH2-F1
#
_cell.length_a   1.000
_cell.length_b   1.000
_cell.length_c   1.000
_cell.angle_alpha   90.00
_cell.angle_beta   90.00
_cell.angle_gamma   90.00
#
_symmetry.space_group_name_H-M   'P 1'
#
loop_
_entity.id
_entity.type
_entity.pdbx_description
1 polymer ?
#
loop_
_entity_poly.entity_id
_entity_poly.type
_entity_poly.pdbx_seq_one_letter_code
_entity_poly.pdbx_strand_id
1 'polypeptide(L)'
;MASRFSYFQLHRRLDTTTTDQWSIKQVPNSNFHGCLGDLKNHISDSDFIAFFLQRTGSSSFPWHRPQPFDTLDTAYCKAKYAAEKFQILQFSLCPFSVRDSKLIAHPYNFHLFPRDELNIGMPSYSFSCQVSHLTSIAREDFDFGAWVYDDFQSLNHLPSKVSARAEVEFERHSLERKQYL
;
A
#
# COMPACT_ATOMS: atom_id res chain seq x y z
N MET A 1 18.24 -24.20 -2.23
CA MET A 1 17.57 -24.21 -0.92
C MET A 1 16.57 -23.07 -0.89
N ALA A 2 15.29 -23.38 -1.04
CA ALA A 2 14.22 -22.39 -1.13
C ALA A 2 13.93 -21.80 0.26
N SER A 3 14.12 -20.50 0.41
CA SER A 3 13.68 -19.76 1.60
C SER A 3 12.15 -19.83 1.66
N ARG A 4 11.64 -20.59 2.63
CA ARG A 4 10.22 -20.57 3.02
C ARG A 4 9.98 -19.23 3.72
N PHE A 5 9.72 -18.18 2.94
CA PHE A 5 8.96 -17.06 3.47
C PHE A 5 7.57 -17.61 3.78
N SER A 6 7.28 -17.74 5.07
CA SER A 6 5.92 -17.96 5.55
C SER A 6 5.14 -16.69 5.20
N TYR A 7 4.60 -16.65 3.99
CA TYR A 7 3.49 -15.78 3.69
C TYR A 7 2.45 -16.06 4.77
N PHE A 8 1.99 -15.04 5.48
CA PHE A 8 0.67 -15.10 6.10
C PHE A 8 -0.34 -15.16 4.93
N GLN A 9 -0.41 -16.31 4.27
CA GLN A 9 -1.62 -16.74 3.60
C GLN A 9 -2.63 -16.83 4.73
N LEU A 10 -3.48 -15.80 4.83
CA LEU A 10 -4.77 -15.95 5.49
C LEU A 10 -5.47 -17.07 4.70
N HIS A 11 -5.25 -18.30 5.13
CA HIS A 11 -5.89 -19.46 4.55
C HIS A 11 -7.38 -19.22 4.68
N ARG A 12 -8.04 -19.11 3.53
CA ARG A 12 -9.48 -19.17 3.36
C ARG A 12 -9.95 -20.57 3.80
N ARG A 13 -9.91 -20.88 5.09
CA ARG A 13 -10.55 -22.06 5.68
C ARG A 13 -11.90 -21.62 6.19
N LEU A 14 -12.90 -21.98 5.37
CA LEU A 14 -14.31 -21.95 5.70
C LEU A 14 -14.54 -22.91 6.86
N ASP A 15 -14.71 -22.37 8.07
CA ASP A 15 -15.60 -22.98 9.05
C ASP A 15 -16.90 -22.17 9.03
N THR A 16 -17.91 -22.76 8.41
CA THR A 16 -19.23 -22.19 8.23
C THR A 16 -19.96 -22.14 9.56
N THR A 17 -20.12 -20.96 10.14
CA THR A 17 -21.35 -20.58 10.85
C THR A 17 -21.41 -19.05 10.97
N THR A 18 -22.45 -18.47 10.35
CA THR A 18 -22.84 -17.04 10.37
C THR A 18 -21.97 -16.12 9.51
N THR A 19 -22.44 -15.86 8.29
CA THR A 19 -21.86 -14.97 7.29
C THR A 19 -21.98 -13.51 7.71
N ASP A 20 -20.97 -13.00 8.42
CA ASP A 20 -20.55 -11.62 8.24
C ASP A 20 -19.35 -11.68 7.28
N GLN A 21 -19.66 -11.47 5.99
CA GLN A 21 -18.64 -11.37 4.96
C GLN A 21 -17.73 -10.21 5.35
N TRP A 22 -16.46 -10.48 5.68
CA TRP A 22 -15.47 -9.43 5.93
C TRP A 22 -15.43 -8.49 4.72
N SER A 23 -16.15 -7.37 4.80
CA SER A 23 -16.27 -6.43 3.70
C SER A 23 -15.04 -5.54 3.72
N ILE A 24 -14.03 -5.92 2.93
CA ILE A 24 -12.87 -5.06 2.71
C ILE A 24 -13.37 -3.78 2.05
N LYS A 25 -13.16 -2.64 2.73
CA LYS A 25 -13.59 -1.34 2.21
C LYS A 25 -12.65 -0.92 1.10
N GLN A 26 -13.09 -1.10 -0.14
CA GLN A 26 -12.42 -0.52 -1.31
C GLN A 26 -12.64 0.99 -1.28
N VAL A 27 -11.56 1.76 -1.31
CA VAL A 27 -11.59 3.22 -1.28
C VAL A 27 -11.18 3.73 -2.66
N PRO A 28 -12.14 3.86 -3.60
CA PRO A 28 -11.88 4.56 -4.84
C PRO A 28 -11.63 6.05 -4.56
N ASN A 29 -10.92 6.73 -5.45
CA ASN A 29 -10.60 8.15 -5.22
C ASN A 29 -11.85 9.04 -5.06
N SER A 30 -12.94 8.72 -5.75
CA SER A 30 -14.23 9.40 -5.62
C SER A 30 -14.82 9.36 -4.21
N ASN A 31 -14.50 8.32 -3.42
CA ASN A 31 -14.99 8.13 -2.05
C ASN A 31 -13.89 8.36 -0.99
N PHE A 32 -12.69 8.77 -1.40
CA PHE A 32 -11.55 8.92 -0.49
C PHE A 32 -11.86 9.87 0.67
N HIS A 33 -12.43 11.04 0.36
CA HIS A 33 -12.74 12.06 1.35
C HIS A 33 -13.82 11.64 2.35
N GLY A 34 -14.81 10.88 1.89
CA GLY A 34 -15.87 10.31 2.75
C GLY A 34 -15.34 9.20 3.66
N CYS A 35 -14.38 8.41 3.18
CA CYS A 35 -13.77 7.33 3.95
C CYS A 35 -12.77 7.80 5.00
N LEU A 36 -12.20 9.00 4.84
CA LEU A 36 -11.13 9.51 5.71
C LEU A 36 -11.59 9.73 7.17
N GLY A 37 -12.86 10.13 7.37
CA GLY A 37 -13.44 10.29 8.71
C GLY A 37 -13.49 8.97 9.47
N ASP A 38 -14.10 7.96 8.86
CA ASP A 38 -14.19 6.60 9.42
C ASP A 38 -12.80 6.02 9.68
N LEU A 39 -11.89 6.18 8.72
CA LEU A 39 -10.53 5.67 8.85
C LEU A 39 -9.80 6.30 10.03
N LYS A 40 -9.93 7.62 10.21
CA LYS A 40 -9.31 8.33 11.34
C LYS A 40 -9.82 7.81 12.67
N ASN A 41 -11.12 7.53 12.78
CA ASN A 41 -11.72 6.96 13.98
C ASN A 41 -11.18 5.53 14.22
N HIS A 42 -11.21 4.65 13.21
CA HIS A 42 -10.68 3.30 13.36
C HIS A 42 -9.18 3.26 13.69
N ILE A 43 -8.37 4.19 13.16
CA ILE A 43 -6.97 4.34 13.53
C ILE A 43 -6.85 4.76 15.00
N SER A 44 -7.63 5.74 15.44
CA SER A 44 -7.61 6.25 16.82
C SER A 44 -8.02 5.19 17.84
N ASP A 45 -8.97 4.33 17.48
CA ASP A 45 -9.54 3.31 18.36
C ASP A 45 -8.77 1.97 18.30
N SER A 46 -7.81 1.84 17.39
CA SER A 46 -7.03 0.61 17.20
C SER A 46 -5.89 0.45 18.19
N ASP A 47 -5.58 -0.81 18.52
CA ASP A 47 -4.43 -1.18 19.35
C ASP A 47 -3.16 -1.35 18.49
N PHE A 48 -3.31 -1.83 17.25
CA PHE A 48 -2.23 -1.88 16.27
C PHE A 48 -2.78 -1.81 14.84
N ILE A 49 -1.89 -1.52 13.89
CA ILE A 49 -2.25 -1.35 12.49
C ILE A 49 -1.31 -2.21 11.65
N ALA A 50 -1.87 -3.00 10.74
CA ALA A 50 -1.11 -3.64 9.68
C ALA A 50 -1.29 -2.88 8.38
N PHE A 51 -0.24 -2.82 7.56
CA PHE A 51 -0.33 -2.29 6.21
C PHE A 51 0.42 -3.17 5.22
N PHE A 52 0.05 -3.06 3.96
CA PHE A 52 0.65 -3.79 2.86
C PHE A 52 0.74 -2.90 1.62
N LEU A 53 1.81 -3.09 0.85
CA LEU A 53 2.08 -2.34 -0.38
C LEU A 53 2.21 -3.32 -1.54
N GLN A 54 1.28 -3.23 -2.49
CA GLN A 54 1.41 -3.91 -3.77
C GLN A 54 2.13 -3.00 -4.75
N ARG A 55 3.14 -3.53 -5.43
CA ARG A 55 4.00 -2.76 -6.33
C ARG A 55 3.93 -3.30 -7.74
N THR A 56 4.40 -2.55 -8.73
CA THR A 56 4.53 -3.03 -10.12
C THR A 56 5.71 -3.99 -10.31
N GLY A 57 6.56 -4.12 -9.29
CA GLY A 57 7.71 -5.01 -9.26
C GLY A 57 8.47 -4.89 -7.95
N SER A 58 9.55 -5.67 -7.83
CA SER A 58 10.36 -5.71 -6.60
C SER A 58 11.84 -5.52 -6.90
N SER A 59 12.40 -6.33 -7.79
CA SER A 59 13.81 -6.27 -8.14
C SER A 59 14.06 -6.93 -9.48
N SER A 60 14.89 -6.28 -10.31
CA SER A 60 15.31 -6.82 -11.59
C SER A 60 16.30 -8.00 -11.45
N PHE A 61 17.07 -8.05 -10.37
CA PHE A 61 18.09 -9.10 -10.15
C PHE A 61 18.14 -9.57 -8.69
N PRO A 62 18.54 -10.83 -8.41
CA PRO A 62 18.60 -11.34 -7.04
C PRO A 62 19.43 -10.47 -6.08
N TRP A 63 20.58 -9.96 -6.55
CA TRP A 63 21.49 -9.14 -5.75
C TRP A 63 20.99 -7.70 -5.49
N HIS A 64 19.97 -7.24 -6.20
CA HIS A 64 19.31 -5.95 -5.95
C HIS A 64 18.25 -6.02 -4.83
N ARG A 65 18.02 -7.20 -4.24
CA ARG A 65 17.16 -7.35 -3.04
C ARG A 65 18.01 -7.31 -1.78
N PRO A 66 17.53 -6.70 -0.68
CA PRO A 66 18.19 -6.82 0.61
C PRO A 66 18.46 -8.28 0.99
N GLN A 67 19.68 -8.58 1.40
CA GLN A 67 20.14 -9.89 1.81
C GLN A 67 20.47 -9.92 3.31
N PRO A 68 20.43 -11.09 3.97
CA PRO A 68 20.73 -11.19 5.41
C PRO A 68 22.16 -10.76 5.80
N PHE A 69 23.08 -10.75 4.84
CA PHE A 69 24.49 -10.37 5.03
C PHE A 69 24.80 -8.94 4.56
N ASP A 70 23.79 -8.17 4.14
CA ASP A 70 23.99 -6.77 3.78
C ASP A 70 24.25 -5.91 5.04
N THR A 71 25.09 -4.89 4.89
CA THR A 71 25.11 -3.78 5.86
C THR A 71 23.80 -2.99 5.80
N LEU A 72 23.49 -2.23 6.85
CA LEU A 72 22.29 -1.37 6.87
C LEU A 72 22.26 -0.41 5.67
N ASP A 73 23.40 0.22 5.34
CA ASP A 73 23.52 1.12 4.19
C ASP A 73 23.24 0.39 2.87
N THR A 74 23.80 -0.81 2.69
CA THR A 74 23.60 -1.59 1.46
C THR A 74 22.14 -2.01 1.31
N ALA A 75 21.52 -2.48 2.39
CA ALA A 75 20.10 -2.83 2.40
C ALA A 75 19.22 -1.62 2.09
N TYR A 76 19.53 -0.45 2.66
CA TYR A 76 18.85 0.81 2.36
C TYR A 76 18.99 1.20 0.90
N CYS A 77 20.20 1.20 0.32
CA CYS A 77 20.41 1.54 -1.08
C CYS A 77 19.64 0.61 -2.03
N LYS A 78 19.58 -0.70 -1.72
CA LYS A 78 18.79 -1.67 -2.50
C LYS A 78 17.29 -1.41 -2.38
N ALA A 79 16.79 -1.16 -1.17
CA ALA A 79 15.39 -0.83 -0.94
C ALA A 79 14.98 0.48 -1.63
N LYS A 80 15.81 1.52 -1.54
CA LYS A 80 15.66 2.81 -2.21
C LYS A 80 15.63 2.65 -3.74
N TYR A 81 16.59 1.91 -4.30
CA TYR A 81 16.60 1.63 -5.73
C TYR A 81 15.31 0.95 -6.20
N ALA A 82 14.79 -0.02 -5.43
CA ALA A 82 13.50 -0.63 -5.72
C ALA A 82 12.35 0.38 -5.58
N ALA A 83 12.33 1.18 -4.50
CA ALA A 83 11.37 2.26 -4.21
C ALA A 83 11.20 3.21 -5.40
N GLU A 84 12.31 3.75 -5.91
CA GLU A 84 12.33 4.73 -7.01
C GLU A 84 11.97 4.13 -8.36
N LYS A 85 12.17 2.81 -8.55
CA LYS A 85 11.99 2.15 -9.84
C LYS A 85 10.57 1.62 -10.09
N PHE A 86 9.92 1.08 -9.05
CA PHE A 86 8.64 0.38 -9.17
C PHE A 86 7.52 1.13 -8.44
N GLN A 87 6.44 1.42 -9.16
CA GLN A 87 5.28 2.14 -8.63
C GLN A 87 4.50 1.30 -7.62
N ILE A 88 3.92 1.95 -6.61
CA ILE A 88 2.93 1.34 -5.72
C ILE A 88 1.57 1.39 -6.42
N LEU A 89 0.96 0.23 -6.63
CA LEU A 89 -0.36 0.04 -7.25
C LEU A 89 -1.48 0.17 -6.24
N GLN A 90 -1.24 -0.42 -5.07
CA GLN A 90 -2.22 -0.57 -4.02
C GLN A 90 -1.56 -0.39 -2.67
N PHE A 91 -2.21 0.37 -1.81
CA PHE A 91 -1.90 0.46 -0.40
C PHE A 91 -3.07 -0.12 0.37
N SER A 92 -2.83 -1.12 1.20
CA SER A 92 -3.85 -1.71 2.06
C SER A 92 -3.50 -1.46 3.51
N LEU A 93 -4.51 -1.17 4.32
CA LEU A 93 -4.36 -0.77 5.71
C LEU A 93 -5.45 -1.45 6.54
N CYS A 94 -5.11 -2.02 7.69
CA CYS A 94 -6.06 -2.66 8.57
C CYS A 94 -5.76 -2.29 10.02
N PRO A 95 -6.49 -1.33 10.61
CA PRO A 95 -6.52 -1.12 12.04
C PRO A 95 -7.19 -2.31 12.74
N PHE A 96 -6.57 -2.76 13.83
CA PHE A 96 -7.03 -3.86 14.66
C PHE A 96 -7.28 -3.39 16.08
N SER A 97 -8.41 -3.78 16.67
CA SER A 97 -8.69 -3.58 18.09
C SER A 97 -8.97 -4.91 18.79
N VAL A 98 -8.53 -5.02 20.04
CA VAL A 98 -8.76 -6.15 20.92
C VAL A 98 -9.77 -5.73 21.96
N ARG A 99 -10.95 -6.36 21.93
CA ARG A 99 -12.05 -6.11 22.86
C ARG A 99 -12.57 -7.46 23.33
N ASP A 100 -12.71 -7.66 24.64
CA ASP A 100 -13.20 -8.92 25.23
C ASP A 100 -12.51 -10.18 24.69
N SER A 101 -11.18 -10.13 24.54
CA SER A 101 -10.35 -11.18 23.94
C SER A 101 -10.70 -11.54 22.48
N LYS A 102 -11.43 -10.68 21.76
CA LYS A 102 -11.70 -10.79 20.33
C LYS A 102 -10.92 -9.74 19.55
N LEU A 103 -10.43 -10.13 18.38
CA LEU A 103 -9.74 -9.26 17.44
C LEU A 103 -10.76 -8.72 16.42
N ILE A 104 -10.95 -7.41 16.40
CA ILE A 104 -11.79 -6.69 15.45
C ILE A 104 -10.87 -6.05 14.41
N ALA A 105 -11.19 -6.20 13.13
CA ALA A 105 -10.37 -5.75 12.02
C ALA A 105 -11.16 -4.84 11.09
N HIS A 106 -10.57 -3.71 10.71
CA HIS A 106 -11.17 -2.72 9.79
C HIS A 106 -10.33 -2.60 8.51
N PRO A 107 -10.42 -3.53 7.56
CA PRO A 107 -9.56 -3.52 6.37
C PRO A 107 -10.00 -2.46 5.34
N TYR A 108 -9.03 -1.67 4.88
CA TYR A 108 -9.12 -0.66 3.83
C TYR A 108 -8.17 -0.98 2.68
N ASN A 109 -8.63 -0.72 1.47
CA ASN A 109 -7.83 -0.88 0.27
C ASN A 109 -7.86 0.38 -0.61
N PHE A 110 -6.69 0.93 -0.91
CA PHE A 110 -6.52 2.14 -1.72
C PHE A 110 -5.81 1.80 -3.01
N HIS A 111 -6.41 2.17 -4.15
CA HIS A 111 -5.77 2.09 -5.46
C HIS A 111 -5.03 3.41 -5.73
N LEU A 112 -3.78 3.33 -6.17
CA LEU A 112 -2.90 4.49 -6.34
C LEU A 112 -2.38 4.54 -7.78
N PHE A 113 -2.86 5.48 -8.58
CA PHE A 113 -2.34 5.71 -9.93
C PHE A 113 -1.65 7.09 -10.02
N PRO A 114 -0.38 7.17 -10.45
CA PRO A 114 0.33 8.43 -10.57
C PRO A 114 -0.22 9.23 -11.77
N ARG A 115 -0.66 10.47 -11.55
CA ARG A 115 -1.21 11.36 -12.59
C ARG A 115 -0.31 12.58 -12.81
N ASP A 116 -0.08 12.91 -14.08
CA ASP A 116 0.58 14.15 -14.52
C ASP A 116 -0.45 15.29 -14.58
N GLU A 117 -0.80 15.88 -13.43
CA GLU A 117 -1.82 16.94 -13.34
C GLU A 117 -1.27 18.38 -13.45
N LEU A 118 0.05 18.55 -13.59
CA LEU A 118 0.72 19.85 -13.64
C LEU A 118 1.66 19.94 -14.84
N ASN A 119 1.09 19.86 -16.05
CA ASN A 119 1.86 19.93 -17.28
C ASN A 119 2.06 21.37 -17.78
N ILE A 120 2.84 22.16 -17.03
CA ILE A 120 3.66 23.21 -17.64
C ILE A 120 5.07 23.12 -17.02
N GLY A 121 5.98 22.43 -17.72
CA GLY A 121 7.43 22.49 -17.47
C GLY A 121 8.07 21.37 -16.65
N MET A 122 7.33 20.35 -16.20
CA MET A 122 7.92 19.18 -15.50
C MET A 122 8.18 18.01 -16.46
N PRO A 123 9.25 17.21 -16.26
CA PRO A 123 9.47 15.99 -17.02
C PRO A 123 8.34 14.99 -16.77
N SER A 124 7.94 14.27 -17.81
CA SER A 124 6.89 13.24 -17.73
C SER A 124 7.22 12.20 -16.65
N TYR A 125 6.23 11.84 -15.84
CA TYR A 125 6.40 10.79 -14.84
C TYR A 125 6.48 9.41 -15.52
N SER A 126 7.45 8.58 -15.12
CA SER A 126 7.58 7.21 -15.62
C SER A 126 8.03 6.25 -14.54
N PHE A 127 7.54 5.01 -14.61
CA PHE A 127 7.88 3.93 -13.68
C PHE A 127 8.08 2.62 -14.43
N SER A 128 8.81 1.69 -13.82
CA SER A 128 9.02 0.36 -14.39
C SER A 128 7.96 -0.64 -13.92
N CYS A 129 7.65 -1.61 -14.76
CA CYS A 129 6.82 -2.76 -14.43
C CYS A 129 7.58 -4.06 -14.65
N GLN A 130 7.45 -4.99 -13.71
CA GLN A 130 7.97 -6.34 -13.87
C GLN A 130 6.83 -7.25 -14.35
N VAL A 131 6.97 -7.79 -15.56
CA VAL A 131 5.92 -8.61 -16.21
C VAL A 131 5.46 -9.75 -15.31
N SER A 132 6.40 -10.52 -14.75
CA SER A 132 6.05 -11.64 -13.86
C SER A 132 5.26 -11.21 -12.62
N HIS A 133 5.48 -9.99 -12.15
CA HIS A 133 4.80 -9.44 -10.99
C HIS A 133 3.39 -8.97 -11.35
N LEU A 134 3.24 -8.25 -12.48
CA LEU A 134 1.93 -7.88 -13.02
C LEU A 134 1.08 -9.12 -13.33
N THR A 135 1.68 -10.17 -13.89
CA THR A 135 0.95 -11.43 -14.14
C THR A 135 0.52 -12.11 -12.84
N SER A 136 1.31 -12.00 -11.76
CA SER A 136 0.93 -12.58 -10.46
C SER A 136 -0.30 -11.90 -9.88
N ILE A 137 -0.32 -10.56 -9.85
CA ILE A 137 -1.46 -9.81 -9.33
C ILE A 137 -2.69 -9.91 -10.23
N ALA A 138 -2.51 -10.03 -11.55
CA ALA A 138 -3.60 -10.29 -12.49
C ALA A 138 -4.34 -11.60 -12.17
N ARG A 139 -3.61 -12.62 -11.67
CA ARG A 139 -4.18 -13.91 -11.25
C ARG A 139 -4.88 -13.85 -9.90
N GLU A 140 -4.67 -12.77 -9.14
CA GLU A 140 -5.35 -12.51 -7.87
C GLU A 140 -6.55 -11.56 -8.06
N ASP A 141 -7.08 -11.49 -9.30
CA ASP A 141 -8.23 -10.68 -9.70
C ASP A 141 -8.03 -9.16 -9.53
N PHE A 142 -6.78 -8.67 -9.61
CA PHE A 142 -6.51 -7.24 -9.62
C PHE A 142 -7.05 -6.58 -10.91
N ASP A 143 -7.96 -5.62 -10.76
CA ASP A 143 -8.55 -4.88 -11.89
C ASP A 143 -7.67 -3.69 -12.30
N PHE A 144 -6.82 -3.93 -13.29
CA PHE A 144 -5.99 -2.89 -13.90
C PHE A 144 -6.81 -1.81 -14.61
N GLY A 145 -8.01 -2.13 -15.09
CA GLY A 145 -8.90 -1.16 -15.72
C GLY A 145 -9.36 -0.15 -14.68
N ALA A 146 -9.92 -0.63 -13.57
CA ALA A 146 -10.29 0.25 -12.45
C ALA A 146 -9.06 1.03 -11.95
N TRP A 147 -7.92 0.38 -11.76
CA TRP A 147 -6.71 1.07 -11.30
C TRP A 147 -6.28 2.26 -12.18
N VAL A 148 -6.43 2.17 -13.51
CA VAL A 148 -6.07 3.26 -14.44
C VAL A 148 -7.21 4.28 -14.60
N TYR A 149 -8.47 3.83 -14.62
CA TYR A 149 -9.63 4.64 -15.05
C TYR A 149 -10.54 5.13 -13.93
N ASP A 150 -10.53 4.52 -12.74
CA ASP A 150 -11.42 4.89 -11.63
C ASP A 150 -11.09 6.32 -11.11
N ASP A 151 -9.84 6.76 -11.33
CA ASP A 151 -9.37 8.12 -11.07
C ASP A 151 -9.77 9.14 -12.14
N PHE A 152 -10.42 8.72 -13.22
CA PHE A 152 -10.96 9.64 -14.22
C PHE A 152 -12.27 10.29 -13.75
N GLN A 153 -13.01 9.63 -12.83
CA GLN A 153 -14.32 10.10 -12.36
C GLN A 153 -14.24 11.04 -11.14
N SER A 154 -13.16 11.01 -10.36
CA SER A 154 -13.00 11.88 -9.18
C SER A 154 -12.54 13.31 -9.50
N LEU A 155 -12.06 13.58 -10.72
CA LEU A 155 -11.35 14.82 -11.03
C LEU A 155 -12.23 16.00 -11.45
N ASN A 156 -13.55 15.82 -11.58
CA ASN A 156 -14.43 16.96 -11.85
C ASN A 156 -14.51 17.94 -10.66
N HIS A 157 -14.01 17.55 -9.48
CA HIS A 157 -14.02 18.40 -8.29
C HIS A 157 -12.81 18.10 -7.38
N LEU A 158 -11.60 18.56 -7.72
CA LEU A 158 -10.68 19.29 -6.84
C LEU A 158 -9.24 19.34 -7.40
N PRO A 159 -8.46 20.40 -7.08
CA PRO A 159 -7.06 20.48 -7.44
C PRO A 159 -6.13 19.93 -6.32
N SER A 160 -5.05 19.29 -6.76
CA SER A 160 -3.66 19.50 -6.28
C SER A 160 -3.09 18.68 -5.09
N LYS A 161 -1.86 18.18 -5.29
CA LYS A 161 -0.72 18.18 -4.33
C LYS A 161 -0.77 17.28 -3.08
N VAL A 162 -1.37 16.09 -3.13
CA VAL A 162 -1.39 15.19 -1.96
C VAL A 162 -0.28 14.12 -2.00
N SER A 163 0.14 13.67 -3.19
CA SER A 163 1.00 12.47 -3.29
C SER A 163 2.44 12.68 -2.79
N ALA A 164 3.09 13.83 -3.05
CA ALA A 164 4.48 14.05 -2.66
C ALA A 164 4.67 14.49 -1.18
N ARG A 165 3.59 14.87 -0.48
CA ARG A 165 3.68 15.42 0.88
C ARG A 165 3.62 14.36 1.97
N ALA A 166 2.94 13.23 1.70
CA ALA A 166 2.77 12.15 2.65
C ALA A 166 4.07 11.40 2.98
N GLU A 167 4.99 11.25 2.01
CA GLU A 167 6.29 10.61 2.24
C GLU A 167 7.21 11.45 3.13
N VAL A 168 7.18 12.78 2.99
CA VAL A 168 8.02 13.70 3.78
C VAL A 168 7.51 13.83 5.22
N GLU A 169 6.20 13.74 5.44
CA GLU A 169 5.59 13.92 6.75
C GLU A 169 5.68 12.65 7.62
N PHE A 170 5.64 11.46 7.00
CA PHE A 170 5.84 10.19 7.71
C PHE A 170 7.30 10.00 8.18
N GLU A 171 8.29 10.42 7.40
CA GLU A 171 9.69 10.41 7.84
C GLU A 171 9.96 11.40 8.98
N ARG A 172 9.35 12.59 8.97
CA ARG A 172 9.46 13.56 10.07
C ARG A 172 8.93 13.00 11.38
N HIS A 173 7.75 12.37 11.37
CA HIS A 173 7.16 11.79 12.59
C HIS A 173 7.93 10.57 13.12
N SER A 174 8.63 9.83 12.25
CA SER A 174 9.48 8.70 12.64
C SER A 174 10.80 9.14 13.27
N LEU A 175 11.35 10.28 12.82
CA LEU A 175 12.58 10.87 13.37
C LEU A 175 12.36 11.52 14.74
N GLU A 176 11.22 12.16 14.99
CA GLU A 176 10.93 12.82 16.28
C GLU A 176 10.73 11.84 17.45
N ARG A 177 10.34 10.58 17.20
CA ARG A 177 10.19 9.57 18.27
C ARG A 177 11.49 8.89 18.69
N LYS A 178 12.60 9.09 17.97
CA LYS A 178 13.91 8.50 18.34
C LYS A 178 14.73 9.36 19.31
N GLN A 179 14.18 10.49 19.79
CA GLN A 179 14.89 11.38 20.70
C GLN A 179 14.52 11.19 22.19
N TYR A 180 13.66 10.21 22.52
CA TYR A 180 13.20 9.94 23.89
C TYR A 180 13.27 8.46 24.31
N LEU A 181 14.14 7.67 23.68
CA LEU A 181 14.58 6.35 24.16
C LEU A 181 16.10 6.26 24.04
#